data_AF-A0A9E5M6V3-F1
#
_entry.id   AF-A0A9E5M6V3-F1
#
_cell.length_a   1.000
_cell.length_b   1.000
_cell.length_c   1.000
_cell.angle_alpha   90.00
_cell.angle_beta   90.00
_cell.angle_gamma   90.00
#
_symmetry.space_group_name_H-M   'P 1'
#
loop_
_entity.id
_entity.type
_entity.pdbx_description
1 polymer ?
#
loop_
_entity_poly.entity_id
_entity_poly.type
_entity_poly.pdbx_seq_one_letter_code
_entity_poly.pdbx_strand_id
1 'polypeptide(L)'
;MTITLKDPQGADGMRVAGRLASEVLDYLTPFVVPGVTTNELDKLAHDYMVQVQGTIPAPLNYQPPGYSPYPKSICTSINHQVCHGIPNEKALKKGDIVNIDITVIKDGWHGDTSRMFMVGDVSIAAKRLCHATYEAMWHGIAQVKPGARLGDIGWAIQKFA
;
A
#
# COMPACT_ATOMS: atom_id res chain seq x y z
N MET A 1 -9.05 -17.99 13.01
CA MET A 1 -9.08 -17.23 11.75
C MET A 1 -9.64 -18.15 10.68
N THR A 2 -10.81 -17.85 10.14
CA THR A 2 -11.45 -18.72 9.13
C THR A 2 -11.02 -18.25 7.76
N ILE A 3 -10.53 -19.17 6.92
CA ILE A 3 -10.19 -18.89 5.52
C ILE A 3 -11.42 -19.13 4.66
N THR A 4 -11.90 -18.09 3.99
CA THR A 4 -13.02 -18.21 3.04
C THR A 4 -12.49 -18.59 1.66
N LEU A 5 -12.96 -19.72 1.13
CA LEU A 5 -12.72 -20.10 -0.26
C LEU A 5 -13.65 -19.27 -1.15
N LYS A 6 -13.06 -18.45 -2.02
CA LYS A 6 -13.83 -17.61 -2.96
C LYS A 6 -14.36 -18.45 -4.10
N ASP A 7 -15.61 -18.21 -4.47
CA ASP A 7 -16.18 -18.71 -5.71
C ASP A 7 -15.69 -17.86 -6.91
N PRO A 8 -16.05 -18.20 -8.16
CA PRO A 8 -15.60 -17.44 -9.32
C PRO A 8 -15.98 -15.95 -9.27
N GLN A 9 -17.19 -15.63 -8.79
CA GLN A 9 -17.68 -14.26 -8.69
C GLN A 9 -16.86 -13.45 -7.67
N GLY A 10 -16.56 -14.03 -6.51
CA GLY A 10 -15.69 -13.41 -5.52
C GLY A 10 -14.25 -13.25 -6.00
N ALA A 11 -13.75 -14.19 -6.81
CA ALA A 11 -12.43 -14.04 -7.44
C ALA A 11 -12.41 -12.88 -8.44
N ASP A 12 -13.47 -12.69 -9.22
CA ASP A 12 -13.60 -11.57 -10.16
C ASP A 12 -13.70 -10.23 -9.44
N GLY A 13 -14.49 -10.16 -8.35
CA GLY A 13 -14.58 -8.98 -7.49
C GLY A 13 -13.24 -8.57 -6.89
N MET A 14 -12.48 -9.52 -6.35
CA MET A 14 -11.11 -9.27 -5.86
C MET A 14 -10.16 -8.80 -6.97
N ARG A 15 -10.28 -9.35 -8.19
CA ARG A 15 -9.44 -8.93 -9.31
C ARG A 15 -9.67 -7.46 -9.66
N VAL A 16 -10.93 -7.02 -9.67
CA VAL A 16 -11.29 -5.61 -9.91
C VAL A 16 -10.77 -4.73 -8.77
N ALA A 17 -11.05 -5.08 -7.51
CA ALA A 17 -10.63 -4.28 -6.36
C ALA A 17 -9.10 -4.14 -6.28
N GLY A 18 -8.36 -5.25 -6.47
CA GLY A 18 -6.89 -5.23 -6.47
C GLY A 18 -6.30 -4.40 -7.61
N ARG A 19 -6.88 -4.47 -8.82
CA ARG A 19 -6.47 -3.61 -9.94
C ARG A 19 -6.68 -2.13 -9.60
N LEU A 20 -7.86 -1.78 -9.10
CA LEU A 20 -8.20 -0.38 -8.76
C LEU A 20 -7.24 0.18 -7.70
N ALA A 21 -6.89 -0.59 -6.67
CA ALA A 21 -5.91 -0.17 -5.67
C ALA A 21 -4.52 0.12 -6.28
N SER A 22 -4.03 -0.76 -7.17
CA SER A 22 -2.77 -0.54 -7.88
C SER A 22 -2.81 0.70 -8.80
N GLU A 23 -3.93 0.95 -9.47
CA GLU A 23 -4.09 2.13 -10.33
C GLU A 23 -3.99 3.45 -9.56
N VAL A 24 -4.39 3.50 -8.27
CA VAL A 24 -4.18 4.69 -7.43
C VAL A 24 -2.68 4.94 -7.21
N LEU A 25 -1.87 3.90 -6.97
CA LEU A 25 -0.42 4.05 -6.82
C LEU A 25 0.22 4.56 -8.11
N ASP A 26 -0.22 4.07 -9.26
CA ASP A 26 0.26 4.53 -10.57
C ASP A 26 -0.15 5.99 -10.82
N TYR A 27 -1.39 6.35 -10.49
CA TYR A 27 -1.88 7.73 -10.55
C TYR A 27 -1.08 8.68 -9.65
N LEU A 28 -0.73 8.26 -8.44
CA LEU A 28 0.04 9.08 -7.49
C LEU A 28 1.51 9.26 -7.89
N THR A 29 2.08 8.31 -8.64
CA THR A 29 3.52 8.28 -9.00
C THR A 29 4.09 9.64 -9.46
N PRO A 30 3.50 10.36 -10.44
CA PRO A 30 4.03 11.65 -10.89
C PRO A 30 3.98 12.77 -9.83
N PHE A 31 3.20 12.61 -8.76
CA PHE A 31 3.04 13.61 -7.69
C PHE A 31 3.99 13.38 -6.51
N VAL A 32 4.71 12.25 -6.47
CA VAL A 32 5.66 11.93 -5.40
C VAL A 32 7.00 12.65 -5.66
N VAL A 33 7.00 13.97 -5.48
CA VAL A 33 8.13 14.87 -5.76
C VAL A 33 8.48 15.75 -4.55
N PRO A 34 9.71 16.30 -4.47
CA PRO A 34 10.08 17.21 -3.39
C PRO A 34 9.12 18.39 -3.27
N GLY A 35 8.76 18.77 -2.04
CA GLY A 35 7.88 19.89 -1.73
C GLY A 35 6.41 19.51 -1.57
N VAL A 36 5.95 18.41 -2.16
CA VAL A 36 4.57 17.92 -1.99
C VAL A 36 4.39 17.35 -0.59
N THR A 37 3.30 17.72 0.08
CA THR A 37 2.93 17.20 1.40
C THR A 37 2.23 15.85 1.30
N THR A 38 2.32 15.05 2.35
CA THR A 38 1.56 13.80 2.41
C THR A 38 0.04 14.04 2.44
N ASN A 39 -0.42 15.17 2.97
CA ASN A 39 -1.83 15.57 2.88
C ASN A 39 -2.29 15.86 1.44
N GLU A 40 -1.44 16.44 0.59
CA GLU A 40 -1.77 16.62 -0.82
C GLU A 40 -1.89 15.26 -1.54
N LEU A 41 -0.99 14.31 -1.24
CA LEU A 41 -1.09 12.94 -1.77
C LEU A 41 -2.35 12.23 -1.31
N ASP A 42 -2.73 12.35 -0.04
CA ASP A 42 -3.99 11.81 0.50
C ASP A 42 -5.21 12.40 -0.21
N LYS A 43 -5.21 13.72 -0.42
CA LYS A 43 -6.31 14.38 -1.14
C LYS A 43 -6.42 13.89 -2.59
N LEU A 44 -5.29 13.81 -3.31
CA LEU A 44 -5.25 13.31 -4.69
C LEU A 44 -5.78 11.87 -4.77
N ALA A 45 -5.34 11.01 -3.85
CA ALA A 45 -5.77 9.62 -3.79
C ALA A 45 -7.28 9.52 -3.47
N HIS A 46 -7.74 10.28 -2.48
CA HIS A 46 -9.16 10.33 -2.10
C HIS A 46 -10.04 10.75 -3.27
N ASP A 47 -9.72 11.87 -3.91
CA ASP A 47 -10.49 12.39 -5.04
C ASP A 47 -10.50 11.38 -6.20
N TYR A 48 -9.36 10.74 -6.50
CA TYR A 48 -9.28 9.74 -7.56
C TYR A 48 -10.13 8.50 -7.25
N MET A 49 -10.03 7.97 -6.03
CA MET A 49 -10.84 6.84 -5.58
C MET A 49 -12.35 7.14 -5.67
N VAL A 50 -12.78 8.26 -5.09
CA VAL A 50 -14.21 8.59 -4.97
C VAL A 50 -14.79 9.09 -6.29
N GLN A 51 -14.12 10.04 -6.96
CA GLN A 51 -14.68 10.76 -8.10
C GLN A 51 -14.40 10.09 -9.45
N VAL A 52 -13.31 9.31 -9.56
CA VAL A 52 -12.91 8.67 -10.83
C VAL A 52 -13.22 7.18 -10.81
N GLN A 53 -12.77 6.45 -9.78
CA GLN A 53 -12.96 5.00 -9.71
C GLN A 53 -14.33 4.58 -9.13
N GLY A 54 -15.00 5.49 -8.41
CA GLY A 54 -16.21 5.20 -7.66
C GLY A 54 -15.99 4.10 -6.63
N THR A 55 -14.89 4.21 -5.87
CA THR A 55 -14.50 3.34 -4.75
C THR A 55 -14.58 4.08 -3.43
N ILE A 56 -14.56 3.33 -2.32
CA ILE A 56 -14.48 3.90 -0.97
C ILE A 56 -13.04 3.71 -0.46
N PRO A 57 -12.39 4.75 0.07
CA PRO A 57 -11.09 4.61 0.73
C PRO A 57 -11.26 3.84 2.05
N ALA A 58 -10.80 2.59 2.12
CA ALA A 58 -11.03 1.72 3.27
C ALA A 58 -10.37 2.20 4.58
N PRO A 59 -9.17 2.83 4.57
CA PRO A 59 -8.55 3.31 5.80
C PRO A 59 -9.35 4.42 6.49
N LEU A 60 -10.13 5.19 5.73
CA LEU A 60 -10.84 6.35 6.28
C LEU A 60 -11.92 5.90 7.26
N ASN A 61 -11.78 6.34 8.51
CA ASN A 61 -12.59 5.93 9.66
C ASN A 61 -12.51 4.44 10.01
N TYR A 62 -11.54 3.70 9.48
CA TYR A 62 -11.30 2.32 9.91
C TYR A 62 -10.92 2.31 11.40
N GLN A 63 -11.65 1.54 12.20
CA GLN A 63 -11.52 1.53 13.64
C GLN A 63 -11.53 0.09 14.19
N PRO A 64 -10.37 -0.57 14.29
CA PRO A 64 -10.24 -1.80 15.04
C PRO A 64 -10.63 -1.61 16.52
N PRO A 65 -11.14 -2.65 17.21
CA PRO A 65 -11.44 -2.58 18.63
C PRO A 65 -10.24 -2.08 19.45
N GLY A 66 -10.46 -1.05 20.28
CA GLY A 66 -9.42 -0.46 21.13
C GLY A 66 -8.58 0.66 20.49
N TYR A 67 -8.87 1.06 19.25
CA TYR A 67 -8.17 2.15 18.56
C TYR A 67 -9.12 3.32 18.24
N SER A 68 -8.54 4.51 18.06
CA SER A 68 -9.25 5.64 17.45
C SER A 68 -9.42 5.42 15.94
N PRO A 69 -10.50 5.93 15.32
CA PRO A 69 -10.67 5.85 13.87
C PRO A 69 -9.48 6.46 13.13
N TYR A 70 -9.01 5.78 12.09
CA TYR A 70 -7.94 6.29 11.26
C TYR A 70 -8.44 7.49 10.42
N PRO A 71 -7.75 8.66 10.43
CA PRO A 71 -8.36 9.92 10.00
C PRO A 71 -8.17 10.25 8.51
N LYS A 72 -7.52 9.38 7.74
CA LYS A 72 -7.07 9.65 6.36
C LYS A 72 -7.42 8.51 5.42
N SER A 73 -7.37 8.79 4.12
CA SER A 73 -7.80 7.86 3.07
C SER A 73 -6.71 6.86 2.67
N ILE A 74 -5.45 7.21 2.91
CA ILE A 74 -4.27 6.39 2.63
C ILE A 74 -3.29 6.46 3.79
N CYS A 75 -2.32 5.54 3.85
CA CYS A 75 -1.16 5.69 4.73
C CYS A 75 0.05 6.21 3.94
N THR A 76 0.83 7.10 4.55
CA THR A 76 2.11 7.59 4.00
C THR A 76 3.20 7.47 5.05
N SER A 77 4.15 6.55 4.86
CA SER A 77 5.19 6.24 5.86
C SER A 77 6.56 6.66 5.33
N ILE A 78 7.08 7.77 5.87
CA ILE A 78 8.34 8.38 5.40
C ILE A 78 9.52 7.85 6.24
N ASN A 79 10.56 7.39 5.54
CA ASN A 79 11.86 6.99 6.11
C ASN A 79 11.78 5.93 7.21
N HIS A 80 11.86 6.35 8.48
CA HIS A 80 11.90 5.45 9.64
C HIS A 80 10.51 4.93 10.05
N GLN A 81 9.43 5.52 9.50
CA GLN A 81 8.06 5.06 9.76
C GLN A 81 7.86 3.71 9.05
N VAL A 82 7.61 2.66 9.82
CA VAL A 82 7.47 1.30 9.28
C VAL A 82 6.19 1.14 8.47
N CYS A 83 5.04 1.53 9.05
CA CYS A 83 3.73 1.48 8.41
C CYS A 83 2.77 2.48 9.07
N HIS A 84 1.58 2.62 8.49
CA HIS A 84 0.46 3.39 9.02
C HIS A 84 0.76 4.86 9.36
N GLY A 85 1.76 5.47 8.73
CA GLY A 85 2.01 6.90 8.87
C GLY A 85 0.79 7.71 8.43
N ILE A 86 0.32 8.62 9.28
CA ILE A 86 -0.85 9.47 9.01
C ILE A 86 -0.43 10.65 8.12
N PRO A 87 -1.02 10.81 6.92
CA PRO A 87 -0.84 12.00 6.09
C PRO A 87 -1.00 13.32 6.87
N ASN A 88 -0.06 14.23 6.66
CA ASN A 88 0.01 15.53 7.33
C ASN A 88 0.74 16.58 6.45
N GLU A 89 0.91 17.80 6.99
CA GLU A 89 1.54 18.95 6.31
C GLU A 89 3.06 18.83 6.11
N LYS A 90 3.67 17.70 6.47
CA LYS A 90 5.10 17.46 6.21
C LYS A 90 5.31 17.27 4.70
N ALA A 91 6.00 18.23 4.10
CA ALA A 91 6.50 18.14 2.74
C ALA A 91 7.58 17.06 2.60
N LEU A 92 7.51 16.29 1.51
CA LEU A 92 8.53 15.36 1.08
C LEU A 92 9.80 16.12 0.72
N LYS A 93 10.96 15.57 1.11
CA LYS A 93 12.27 16.15 0.81
C LYS A 93 12.99 15.32 -0.24
N LYS A 94 13.83 15.97 -1.05
CA LYS A 94 14.78 15.25 -1.91
C LYS A 94 15.61 14.31 -1.04
N GLY A 95 15.64 13.03 -1.40
CA GLY A 95 16.36 12.00 -0.66
C GLY A 95 15.48 11.15 0.26
N ASP A 96 14.22 11.52 0.49
CA ASP A 96 13.28 10.69 1.25
C ASP A 96 12.89 9.43 0.46
N ILE A 97 12.60 8.36 1.20
CA ILE A 97 11.79 7.24 0.71
C ILE A 97 10.46 7.24 1.43
N VAL A 98 9.37 6.96 0.71
CA VAL A 98 8.02 6.96 1.28
C VAL A 98 7.27 5.74 0.80
N ASN A 99 6.70 4.98 1.74
CA ASN A 99 5.68 3.98 1.42
C ASN A 99 4.33 4.69 1.29
N ILE A 100 3.60 4.40 0.22
CA ILE A 100 2.19 4.77 0.12
C ILE A 100 1.38 3.48 0.10
N ASP A 101 0.41 3.39 1.01
CA ASP A 101 -0.44 2.21 1.21
C ASP A 101 -1.89 2.55 0.86
N ILE A 102 -2.47 1.76 -0.06
CA ILE A 102 -3.79 1.97 -0.65
C ILE A 102 -4.65 0.75 -0.39
N THR A 103 -5.79 0.99 0.26
CA THR A 103 -6.87 0.03 0.32
C THR A 103 -8.16 0.66 -0.20
N VAL A 104 -8.75 0.06 -1.25
CA VAL A 104 -10.04 0.48 -1.83
C VAL A 104 -11.13 -0.53 -1.50
N ILE A 105 -12.38 -0.07 -1.36
CA ILE A 105 -13.57 -0.92 -1.36
C ILE A 105 -14.34 -0.71 -2.65
N LYS A 106 -14.55 -1.79 -3.42
CA LYS A 106 -15.39 -1.82 -4.62
C LYS A 106 -16.39 -2.97 -4.51
N ASP A 107 -17.69 -2.65 -4.55
CA ASP A 107 -18.77 -3.64 -4.55
C ASP A 107 -18.65 -4.67 -3.41
N GLY A 108 -18.23 -4.21 -2.23
CA GLY A 108 -18.01 -5.04 -1.03
C GLY A 108 -16.62 -5.70 -0.93
N TRP A 109 -15.78 -5.62 -1.97
CA TRP A 109 -14.45 -6.23 -2.00
C TRP A 109 -13.35 -5.22 -1.68
N HIS A 110 -12.43 -5.61 -0.81
CA HIS A 110 -11.25 -4.81 -0.48
C HIS A 110 -10.09 -5.21 -1.41
N GLY A 111 -9.47 -4.23 -2.05
CA GLY A 111 -8.20 -4.37 -2.76
C GLY A 111 -7.13 -3.60 -1.99
N ASP A 112 -6.02 -4.27 -1.65
CA ASP A 112 -5.01 -3.73 -0.73
C ASP A 112 -3.61 -3.92 -1.30
N THR A 113 -2.84 -2.84 -1.41
CA THR A 113 -1.46 -2.86 -1.90
C THR A 113 -0.70 -1.58 -1.54
N SER A 114 0.62 -1.67 -1.43
CA SER A 114 1.50 -0.53 -1.20
C SER A 114 2.74 -0.57 -2.08
N ARG A 115 3.41 0.59 -2.22
CA ARG A 115 4.67 0.71 -2.97
C ARG A 115 5.61 1.70 -2.29
N MET A 116 6.91 1.39 -2.32
CA MET A 116 7.96 2.34 -1.96
C MET A 116 8.24 3.29 -3.13
N PHE A 117 8.30 4.59 -2.84
CA PHE A 117 8.69 5.64 -3.77
C PHE A 117 9.97 6.32 -3.30
N MET A 118 10.81 6.70 -4.26
CA MET A 118 12.04 7.43 -4.05
C MET A 118 11.83 8.89 -4.46
N VAL A 119 12.00 9.83 -3.52
CA VAL A 119 11.73 11.26 -3.77
C VAL A 119 12.98 11.93 -4.33
N GLY A 120 13.03 12.07 -5.66
CA GLY A 120 14.21 12.57 -6.39
C GLY A 120 15.40 11.62 -6.23
N ASP A 121 16.63 12.17 -6.19
CA ASP A 121 17.81 11.34 -5.94
C ASP A 121 17.91 10.94 -4.47
N VAL A 122 17.82 9.64 -4.20
CA VAL A 122 18.00 9.06 -2.86
C VAL A 122 19.38 8.42 -2.68
N SER A 123 19.77 8.20 -1.43
CA SER A 123 21.05 7.58 -1.08
C SER A 123 21.15 6.14 -1.62
N ILE A 124 22.38 5.63 -1.78
CA ILE A 124 22.62 4.23 -2.19
C ILE A 124 21.97 3.26 -1.21
N ALA A 125 22.03 3.55 0.10
CA ALA A 125 21.40 2.74 1.13
C ALA A 125 19.88 2.68 0.94
N ALA A 126 19.23 3.82 0.68
CA ALA A 126 17.80 3.89 0.39
C ALA A 126 17.41 3.11 -0.87
N LYS A 127 18.19 3.24 -1.96
CA LYS A 127 17.96 2.47 -3.20
C LYS A 127 18.03 0.96 -2.94
N ARG A 128 19.07 0.51 -2.21
CA ARG A 128 19.26 -0.89 -1.85
C ARG A 128 18.13 -1.41 -0.96
N LEU A 129 17.70 -0.63 0.03
CA LEU A 129 16.61 -1.01 0.92
C LEU A 129 15.30 -1.21 0.14
N CYS A 130 14.89 -0.24 -0.67
CA CYS A 130 13.66 -0.36 -1.48
C CYS A 130 13.72 -1.52 -2.48
N HIS A 131 14.89 -1.78 -3.06
CA HIS A 131 15.06 -2.90 -3.98
C HIS A 131 15.00 -4.25 -3.25
N ALA A 132 15.73 -4.40 -2.15
CA ALA A 132 15.74 -5.63 -1.35
C ALA A 132 14.34 -5.94 -0.79
N THR A 133 13.58 -4.95 -0.32
CA THR A 133 12.21 -5.20 0.16
C THR A 133 11.28 -5.64 -0.97
N TYR A 134 11.44 -5.10 -2.18
CA TYR A 134 10.70 -5.55 -3.37
C TYR A 134 11.05 -6.99 -3.76
N GLU A 135 12.33 -7.36 -3.75
CA GLU A 135 12.77 -8.73 -4.04
C GLU A 135 12.28 -9.71 -2.96
N ALA A 136 12.37 -9.34 -1.68
CA ALA A 136 11.88 -10.14 -0.57
C ALA A 136 10.38 -10.45 -0.71
N MET A 137 9.57 -9.45 -1.08
CA MET A 137 8.15 -9.63 -1.37
C MET A 137 7.93 -10.73 -2.43
N TRP A 138 8.68 -10.70 -3.53
CA TRP A 138 8.58 -11.71 -4.59
C TRP A 138 9.04 -13.10 -4.15
N HIS A 139 10.08 -13.20 -3.33
CA HIS A 139 10.48 -14.47 -2.70
C HIS A 139 9.35 -15.08 -1.89
N GLY A 140 8.60 -14.25 -1.15
CA GLY A 140 7.41 -14.66 -0.42
C GLY A 140 6.26 -15.09 -1.34
N ILE A 141 5.92 -14.28 -2.35
CA ILE A 141 4.85 -14.58 -3.33
C ILE A 141 5.12 -15.91 -4.05
N ALA A 142 6.38 -16.20 -4.40
CA ALA A 142 6.75 -17.43 -5.08
C ALA A 142 6.50 -18.71 -4.26
N GLN A 143 6.32 -18.61 -2.93
CA GLN A 143 5.96 -19.75 -2.08
C GLN A 143 4.45 -20.07 -2.10
N VAL A 144 3.62 -19.16 -2.61
CA VAL A 144 2.15 -19.29 -2.53
C VAL A 144 1.65 -20.34 -3.53
N LYS A 145 1.21 -21.49 -3.02
CA LYS A 145 0.61 -22.58 -3.78
C LYS A 145 -0.23 -23.51 -2.88
N PRO A 146 -1.15 -24.32 -3.44
CA PRO A 146 -1.85 -25.35 -2.67
C PRO A 146 -0.88 -26.28 -1.92
N GLY A 147 -1.17 -26.54 -0.64
CA GLY A 147 -0.35 -27.38 0.23
C GLY A 147 0.82 -26.68 0.94
N ALA A 148 1.13 -25.43 0.59
CA ALA A 148 2.11 -24.62 1.34
C ALA A 148 1.54 -24.14 2.69
N ARG A 149 2.42 -23.74 3.60
CA ARG A 149 2.07 -23.14 4.90
C ARG A 149 2.33 -21.64 4.88
N LEU A 150 1.56 -20.87 5.65
CA LEU A 150 1.77 -19.42 5.81
C LEU A 150 3.20 -19.08 6.29
N GLY A 151 3.78 -19.93 7.15
CA GLY A 151 5.15 -19.77 7.63
C GLY A 151 6.23 -19.88 6.56
N ASP A 152 5.96 -20.55 5.44
CA ASP A 152 6.92 -20.70 4.33
C ASP A 152 7.23 -19.34 3.69
N ILE A 153 6.22 -18.45 3.63
CA ILE A 153 6.34 -17.08 3.12
C ILE A 153 7.32 -16.28 4.00
N GLY A 154 7.10 -16.28 5.31
CA GLY A 154 7.93 -15.56 6.27
C GLY A 154 9.37 -16.10 6.29
N TRP A 155 9.55 -17.42 6.23
CA TRP A 155 10.87 -18.04 6.16
C TRP A 155 11.64 -17.65 4.89
N ALA A 156 10.98 -17.64 3.73
CA ALA A 156 11.60 -17.25 2.46
C ALA A 156 12.05 -15.78 2.47
N ILE A 157 11.19 -14.88 2.98
CA ILE A 157 11.50 -13.45 3.15
C ILE A 157 12.71 -13.27 4.10
N GLN A 158 12.66 -13.86 5.28
CA GLN A 158 13.71 -13.70 6.31
C GLN A 158 15.05 -14.30 5.88
N LYS A 159 15.06 -15.37 5.08
CA LYS A 159 16.30 -15.98 4.58
C LYS A 159 16.99 -15.11 3.52
N PHE A 160 16.23 -14.31 2.78
CA PHE A 160 16.75 -13.43 1.75
C PHE A 160 17.27 -12.09 2.32
N ALA A 161 16.49 -11.46 3.19
CA ALA A 161 16.73 -10.12 3.73
C ALA A 161 17.81 -10.09 4.83
#